data_AF-A0A382GW81-F1
#
_entry.id   AF-A0A382GW81-F1
#
_cell.length_a   1.000
_cell.length_b   1.000
_cell.length_c   1.000
_cell.angle_alpha   90.00
_cell.angle_beta   90.00
_cell.angle_gamma   90.00
#
_symmetry.space_group_name_H-M   'P 1'
#
loop_
_entity.id
_entity.type
_entity.pdbx_description
1 polymer ?
#
loop_
_entity_poly.entity_id
_entity_poly.type
_entity_poly.pdbx_seq_one_letter_code
_entity_poly.pdbx_strand_id
1 'polypeptide(L)'
;MENKNISNIKPKHRFIRLNEVMGRTGYGRTSIYRKMEDGSFPKSVKLGNPLEDPNAFDCRAVAWIEDEVDEWVDSRIEERNLGSTDFSTNQNIDG
;
A
#
# COMPACT_ATOMS: atom_id res chain seq x y z
N MET A 1 37.30 -3.22 -16.18
CA MET A 1 36.85 -3.35 -14.79
C MET A 1 35.73 -2.32 -14.63
N GLU A 2 34.48 -2.75 -14.73
CA GLU A 2 33.32 -1.84 -14.81
C GLU A 2 32.78 -1.56 -13.40
N ASN A 3 32.80 -0.28 -13.04
CA ASN A 3 32.46 0.20 -11.70
C ASN A 3 30.93 0.34 -11.61
N LYS A 4 30.24 -0.72 -11.18
CA LYS A 4 28.81 -0.63 -10.84
C LYS A 4 28.66 0.20 -9.56
N ASN A 5 28.29 1.47 -9.76
CA ASN A 5 27.86 2.41 -8.74
C ASN A 5 26.53 1.91 -8.12
N ILE A 6 26.58 0.96 -7.18
CA ILE A 6 25.41 0.34 -6.53
C ILE A 6 24.81 1.24 -5.43
N SER A 7 25.31 2.46 -5.25
CA SER A 7 24.84 3.38 -4.21
C SER A 7 23.68 4.27 -4.66
N ASN A 8 22.57 3.69 -5.16
CA ASN A 8 21.27 4.41 -5.10
C ASN A 8 19.99 3.57 -5.36
N ILE A 9 19.93 2.31 -4.95
CA ILE A 9 18.64 1.58 -4.88
C ILE A 9 17.88 1.88 -3.59
N LYS A 10 17.91 3.14 -3.11
CA LYS A 10 16.88 3.52 -2.14
C LYS A 10 15.60 3.66 -2.96
N PRO A 11 14.57 2.81 -2.75
CA PRO A 11 13.30 3.03 -3.40
C PRO A 11 12.90 4.48 -3.10
N LYS A 12 12.61 5.24 -4.16
CA LYS A 12 12.15 6.62 -4.02
C LYS A 12 10.79 6.56 -3.34
N HIS A 13 10.78 6.60 -2.00
CA HIS A 13 9.55 6.63 -1.23
C HIS A 13 8.83 7.94 -1.53
N ARG A 14 7.88 7.88 -2.46
CA ARG A 14 6.98 8.99 -2.78
C ARG A 14 5.80 8.96 -1.84
N PHE A 15 5.43 10.14 -1.34
CA PHE A 15 4.25 10.28 -0.51
C PHE A 15 3.05 10.62 -1.38
N ILE A 16 2.03 9.78 -1.31
CA ILE A 16 0.80 9.92 -2.09
C ILE A 16 -0.34 10.38 -1.19
N ARG A 17 -1.23 11.22 -1.72
CA ARG A 17 -2.38 11.75 -0.98
C ARG A 17 -3.55 10.78 -1.06
N LEU A 18 -4.56 11.00 -0.21
CA LEU A 18 -5.76 10.17 -0.18
C LEU A 18 -6.42 10.01 -1.56
N ASN A 19 -6.48 11.07 -2.37
CA ASN A 19 -7.05 11.00 -3.72
C ASN A 19 -6.33 9.98 -4.61
N GLU A 20 -5.01 9.89 -4.51
CA GLU A 20 -4.21 8.96 -5.29
C GLU A 20 -4.35 7.53 -4.76
N VAL A 21 -4.39 7.36 -3.43
CA VAL A 21 -4.69 6.07 -2.79
C VAL A 21 -6.06 5.56 -3.23
N MET A 22 -7.09 6.42 -3.27
CA MET A 22 -8.43 6.07 -3.76
C MET A 22 -8.39 5.64 -5.24
N GLY A 23 -7.59 6.32 -6.08
CA GLY A 23 -7.42 5.95 -7.49
C GLY A 23 -6.69 4.61 -7.69
N ARG A 24 -5.66 4.33 -6.88
CA ARG A 24 -4.87 3.10 -6.93
C ARG A 24 -5.65 1.88 -6.42
N THR A 25 -6.34 2.05 -5.29
CA THR A 25 -7.02 0.95 -4.59
C THR A 25 -8.47 0.77 -5.03
N GLY A 26 -9.04 1.78 -5.69
CA GLY A 26 -10.47 1.83 -6.03
C GLY A 26 -11.40 1.98 -4.81
N TYR A 27 -10.85 2.16 -3.61
CA TYR A 27 -11.66 2.28 -2.39
C TYR A 27 -12.04 3.73 -2.11
N GLY A 28 -13.24 3.90 -1.55
CA GLY A 28 -13.66 5.18 -0.99
C GLY A 28 -12.93 5.50 0.32
N ARG A 29 -12.86 6.79 0.65
CA ARG A 29 -12.23 7.32 1.88
C ARG A 29 -12.61 6.55 3.16
N THR A 30 -13.89 6.25 3.35
CA THR A 30 -14.37 5.52 4.54
C THR A 30 -13.87 4.09 4.60
N SER A 31 -13.80 3.40 3.45
CA SER A 31 -13.28 2.04 3.36
C SER A 31 -11.79 1.98 3.65
N ILE A 32 -11.04 2.99 3.18
CA ILE A 32 -9.61 3.14 3.47
C ILE A 32 -9.40 3.26 5.00
N TYR A 33 -10.13 4.13 5.69
CA TYR A 33 -10.01 4.25 7.14
C TYR A 33 -10.43 2.98 7.89
N ARG A 34 -11.52 2.32 7.48
CA ARG A 34 -11.94 1.05 8.07
C ARG A 34 -10.87 -0.03 7.94
N LYS A 35 -10.23 -0.13 6.77
CA LYS A 35 -9.16 -1.12 6.57
C LYS A 35 -7.87 -0.76 7.33
N MET A 36 -7.62 0.52 7.59
CA MET A 36 -6.53 0.92 8.50
C MET A 36 -6.81 0.48 9.93
N GLU A 37 -8.05 0.63 10.41
CA GLU A 37 -8.45 0.16 11.74
C GLU A 37 -8.35 -1.36 11.86
N ASP A 38 -8.71 -2.08 10.79
CA ASP A 38 -8.58 -3.53 10.68
C ASP A 38 -7.12 -4.01 10.58
N GLY A 39 -6.16 -3.10 10.33
CA GLY A 39 -4.75 -3.43 10.10
C GLY A 39 -4.47 -4.05 8.72
N SER A 40 -5.50 -4.21 7.90
CA SER A 40 -5.45 -4.74 6.54
C SER A 40 -5.01 -3.73 5.49
N PHE A 41 -4.56 -2.52 5.85
CA PHE A 41 -4.16 -1.45 4.93
C PHE A 41 -3.02 -0.61 5.52
N PRO A 42 -2.08 -0.10 4.69
CA PRO A 42 -0.93 0.67 5.16
C PRO A 42 -1.31 1.95 5.93
N LYS A 43 -0.51 2.26 6.94
CA LYS A 43 -0.78 3.38 7.85
C LYS A 43 -0.47 4.71 7.18
N SER A 44 -1.29 5.72 7.47
CA SER A 44 -1.04 7.06 6.97
C SER A 44 0.05 7.77 7.77
N VAL A 45 1.01 8.36 7.09
CA VAL A 45 2.01 9.28 7.65
C VAL A 45 1.40 10.67 7.79
N LYS A 46 1.44 11.23 9.00
CA LYS A 46 1.02 12.62 9.26
C LYS A 46 2.15 13.56 8.87
N LEU A 47 1.91 14.38 7.85
CA LEU A 47 2.81 15.44 7.36
C LEU A 47 2.44 16.83 7.92
N GLY A 48 1.34 16.95 8.66
CA GLY A 48 0.92 18.23 9.24
C GLY A 48 1.83 18.65 10.41
N ASN A 49 2.26 19.90 10.42
CA ASN A 49 2.95 20.53 11.54
C ASN A 49 1.94 20.96 12.61
N PRO A 50 2.31 20.98 13.91
CA PRO A 50 1.47 21.59 14.93
C PRO A 50 1.34 23.08 14.66
N LEU A 51 0.11 23.55 14.47
CA LEU A 51 -0.19 24.96 14.22
C LEU A 51 0.12 25.81 15.45
N GLU A 52 0.74 26.97 15.23
CA GLU A 52 0.81 28.07 16.21
C GLU A 52 -0.50 28.88 16.22
N ASP A 53 -1.33 28.75 15.18
CA ASP A 53 -2.56 29.51 14.96
C ASP A 53 -3.84 28.65 15.10
N PRO A 54 -4.72 28.94 16.07
CA PRO A 54 -5.93 28.15 16.33
C PRO A 54 -7.06 28.32 15.30
N ASN A 55 -6.93 29.27 14.36
CA ASN A 55 -7.92 29.53 13.30
C ASN A 55 -7.46 29.09 11.91
N ALA A 56 -6.21 28.68 11.74
CA ALA A 56 -5.78 28.09 10.49
C ALA A 56 -6.41 26.70 10.40
N PHE A 57 -7.18 26.45 9.33
CA PHE A 57 -7.78 25.15 9.06
C PHE A 57 -6.64 24.13 8.96
N ASP A 58 -6.44 23.37 10.03
CA ASP A 58 -5.37 22.37 10.14
C ASP A 58 -5.38 21.51 8.88
N CYS A 59 -4.35 21.69 8.06
CA CYS A 59 -4.04 20.77 7.01
C CYS A 59 -3.65 19.48 7.74
N ARG A 60 -4.66 18.66 8.04
CA ARG A 60 -4.58 17.25 8.47
C ARG A 60 -3.97 16.44 7.34
N ALA A 61 -2.78 16.86 6.94
CA ALA A 61 -2.06 16.48 5.77
C ALA A 61 -1.54 15.09 6.06
N VAL A 62 -2.38 14.09 5.80
CA VAL A 62 -1.98 12.70 5.81
C VAL A 62 -1.53 12.34 4.40
N ALA A 63 -0.50 11.52 4.34
CA ALA A 63 -0.01 10.90 3.12
C ALA A 63 0.36 9.44 3.39
N TRP A 64 0.46 8.67 2.33
CA TRP A 64 0.84 7.27 2.36
C TRP A 64 2.12 7.09 1.57
N ILE A 65 2.90 6.07 1.89
CA ILE A 65 4.05 5.69 1.09
C ILE A 65 3.52 4.98 -0.16
N GLU A 66 3.90 5.46 -1.35
CA GLU A 66 3.54 4.85 -2.65
C GLU A 66 3.85 3.36 -2.65
N ASP A 67 5.06 3.03 -2.20
CA ASP A 67 5.61 1.67 -2.09
C ASP A 67 4.70 0.76 -1.25
N GLU A 68 4.33 1.17 -0.02
CA GLU A 68 3.47 0.37 0.85
C GLU A 68 2.07 0.13 0.24
N VAL A 69 1.56 1.09 -0.53
CA VAL A 69 0.26 0.94 -1.21
C VAL A 69 0.38 0.02 -2.42
N ASP A 70 1.47 0.10 -3.17
CA ASP A 70 1.73 -0.76 -4.33
C ASP A 70 1.95 -2.22 -3.88
N GLU A 71 2.79 -2.45 -2.85
CA GLU A 71 2.98 -3.76 -2.22
C GLU A 71 1.67 -4.34 -1.70
N TRP A 72 0.80 -3.50 -1.09
CA TRP A 72 -0.51 -3.95 -0.64
C TRP A 72 -1.41 -4.38 -1.80
N VAL A 73 -1.39 -3.64 -2.92
CA VAL A 73 -2.15 -4.01 -4.13
C VAL A 73 -1.62 -5.31 -4.70
N ASP A 74 -0.30 -5.47 -4.80
CA ASP A 74 0.33 -6.67 -5.31
C ASP A 74 -0.01 -7.88 -4.44
N SER A 75 0.11 -7.75 -3.12
CA SER A 75 -0.29 -8.80 -2.17
C SER A 75 -1.76 -9.23 -2.32
N ARG A 76 -2.67 -8.30 -2.67
CA ARG A 76 -4.08 -8.64 -2.96
C ARG A 76 -4.24 -9.38 -4.28
N ILE A 77 -3.45 -9.04 -5.28
CA ILE A 77 -3.41 -9.75 -6.57
C ILE A 77 -2.83 -11.15 -6.35
N GLU A 78 -1.76 -11.28 -5.57
CA GLU A 78 -1.16 -12.56 -5.19
C GLU A 78 -2.15 -13.43 -4.41
N GLU A 79 -2.81 -12.90 -3.38
CA GLU A 79 -3.85 -13.60 -2.60
C GLU A 79 -4.95 -14.15 -3.52
N ARG A 80 -5.37 -13.39 -4.53
CA ARG A 80 -6.32 -13.84 -5.56
C ARG A 80 -5.74 -14.97 -6.43
N ASN A 81 -4.50 -14.84 -6.88
CA ASN A 81 -3.85 -15.83 -7.75
C ASN A 81 -3.54 -17.13 -6.98
N LEU A 82 -3.12 -17.03 -5.72
CA LEU A 82 -2.84 -18.15 -4.83
C LEU A 82 -4.12 -18.91 -4.45
N GLY A 83 -5.27 -18.23 -4.40
CA GLY A 83 -6.58 -18.86 -4.22
C GLY A 83 -7.09 -19.67 -5.42
N SER A 84 -6.35 -19.75 -6.54
CA SER A 84 -6.75 -20.51 -7.74
C SER A 84 -5.98 -21.82 -7.95
N THR A 85 -5.14 -22.23 -7.00
CA THR A 85 -4.47 -23.55 -7.00
C THR A 85 -5.18 -24.53 -6.05
N ASP A 86 -6.41 -24.85 -6.38
CA ASP A 86 -7.14 -26.04 -5.93
C ASP A 86 -8.17 -26.28 -7.04
N PHE A 87 -7.94 -27.11 -8.06
CA PHE A 87 -7.90 -28.56 -8.03
C PHE A 87 -7.00 -29.11 -9.15
N SER A 88 -5.84 -29.68 -8.80
CA SER A 88 -5.21 -30.70 -9.66
C SER A 88 -4.41 -31.71 -8.82
N THR A 89 -5.10 -32.30 -7.85
CA THR A 89 -4.63 -33.53 -7.20
C THR A 89 -4.95 -34.69 -8.14
N ASN A 90 -4.12 -34.87 -9.17
CA ASN A 90 -4.07 -36.09 -9.98
C ASN A 90 -3.55 -37.23 -9.09
N GLN A 91 -4.44 -37.91 -8.36
CA GLN A 91 -4.12 -39.19 -7.72
C GLN A 91 -4.26 -40.30 -8.77
N ASN A 92 -3.20 -40.48 -9.57
CA ASN A 92 -2.94 -41.74 -10.27
C ASN A 92 -2.13 -42.65 -9.35
N ILE A 93 -2.81 -43.51 -8.60
CA ILE A 93 -2.29 -44.71 -7.89
C ILE A 93 -3.54 -45.41 -7.31
N ASP A 94 -3.93 -46.65 -7.59
CA ASP A 94 -3.31 -47.87 -8.13
C ASP A 94 -4.22 -48.49 -9.24
N GLY A 95 -3.85 -49.47 -10.06
CA GLY A 95 -3.20 -50.75 -9.78
C GLY A 95 -3.93 -51.82 -10.59
#